data_AF-A0A963CF21-F1
#
_entry.id   AF-A0A963CF21-F1
#
_cell.length_a   1.000
_cell.length_b   1.000
_cell.length_c   1.000
_cell.angle_alpha   90.00
_cell.angle_beta   90.00
_cell.angle_gamma   90.00
#
_symmetry.space_group_name_H-M   'P 1'
#
loop_
_entity.id
_entity.type
_entity.pdbx_description
1 polymer ?
#
loop_
_entity_poly.entity_id
_entity_poly.type
_entity_poly.pdbx_seq_one_letter_code
_entity_poly.pdbx_strand_id
1 'polypeptide(L)'
;MSKRALCIGINDYPGTDADLAGCANDAADWRSALAARGFEVVSLIDGAADKAAMVSAIGDLIDGATRGDSLVITYSGHGTWVPDTSGDEVDGRDEALCPHDITDGQVLLDDELHELFRLRPAGARIVLISDSCHSGSVSRGREEDLDPGLPRARFLPPGAWMKHPPTASTRRPPVLAGGLARVGGDVLMAGCMDTEYSWDTRFHGRANGAFTYYALKTLAQLPADASYRDWHAAIGNYLPSTQLPQHPQILGNRTTRNFRVFS
;
A
#
# COMPACT_ATOMS: atom_id res chain seq x y z
N MET A 1 -3.85 -24.98 -7.59
CA MET A 1 -3.32 -23.69 -7.12
C MET A 1 -4.41 -22.67 -7.36
N SER A 2 -4.94 -22.13 -6.26
CA SER A 2 -5.90 -21.04 -6.29
C SER A 2 -5.15 -19.71 -6.45
N LYS A 3 -5.79 -18.77 -7.14
CA LYS A 3 -5.34 -17.38 -7.27
C LYS A 3 -6.42 -16.53 -6.66
N ARG A 4 -6.11 -15.88 -5.54
CA ARG A 4 -7.09 -15.09 -4.79
C ARG A 4 -6.50 -13.71 -4.52
N ALA A 5 -7.35 -12.70 -4.60
CA ALA A 5 -6.93 -11.32 -4.41
C ALA A 5 -7.94 -10.51 -3.61
N LEU A 6 -7.41 -9.54 -2.88
CA LEU A 6 -8.15 -8.52 -2.15
C LEU A 6 -7.72 -7.15 -2.65
N CYS A 7 -8.67 -6.35 -3.15
CA CYS A 7 -8.43 -4.98 -3.60
C CYS A 7 -9.13 -3.99 -2.67
N ILE A 8 -8.36 -3.17 -1.97
CA ILE A 8 -8.84 -2.18 -1.00
C ILE A 8 -8.59 -0.78 -1.58
N GLY A 9 -9.63 0.04 -1.63
CA GLY A 9 -9.55 1.42 -2.14
C GLY A 9 -10.39 2.37 -1.29
N ILE A 10 -9.76 3.35 -0.65
CA ILE A 10 -10.43 4.25 0.28
C ILE A 10 -10.16 5.70 -0.13
N ASN A 11 -11.23 6.34 -0.60
CA ASN A 11 -11.31 7.77 -0.92
C ASN A 11 -11.89 8.56 0.24
N ASP A 12 -12.96 8.06 0.87
CA ASP A 12 -13.71 8.76 1.91
C ASP A 12 -13.12 8.47 3.30
N TYR A 13 -12.71 9.53 4.02
CA TYR A 13 -12.19 9.47 5.39
C TYR A 13 -13.02 10.39 6.32
N PRO A 14 -14.20 9.94 6.77
CA PRO A 14 -15.14 10.75 7.54
C PRO A 14 -14.52 11.34 8.80
N GLY A 15 -14.89 12.58 9.12
CA GLY A 15 -14.35 13.30 10.28
C GLY A 15 -12.97 13.91 10.06
N THR A 16 -12.42 13.78 8.85
CA THR A 16 -11.21 14.47 8.38
C THR A 16 -11.54 15.30 7.14
N ASP A 17 -10.64 16.21 6.75
CA ASP A 17 -10.72 16.93 5.45
C ASP A 17 -9.84 16.26 4.37
N ALA A 18 -9.51 14.98 4.56
CA ALA A 18 -8.43 14.30 3.85
C ALA A 18 -8.86 13.50 2.60
N ASP A 19 -10.13 13.57 2.18
CA ASP A 19 -10.66 12.71 1.12
C ASP A 19 -9.79 12.64 -0.15
N LEU A 20 -9.55 11.43 -0.64
CA LEU A 20 -8.86 11.16 -1.90
C LEU A 20 -9.88 10.95 -3.03
N ALA A 21 -9.41 10.94 -4.27
CA ALA A 21 -10.28 10.77 -5.43
C ALA A 21 -9.93 9.51 -6.25
N GLY A 22 -8.69 9.05 -6.22
CA GLY A 22 -8.20 7.98 -7.09
C GLY A 22 -8.25 6.56 -6.53
N CYS A 23 -8.49 6.37 -5.23
CA CYS A 23 -8.28 5.08 -4.58
C CYS A 23 -9.33 4.02 -4.93
N ALA A 24 -10.61 4.39 -5.01
CA ALA A 24 -11.65 3.49 -5.50
C ALA A 24 -11.43 3.10 -6.97
N ASN A 25 -10.92 4.04 -7.78
CA ASN A 25 -10.55 3.80 -9.18
C ASN A 25 -9.38 2.80 -9.28
N ASP A 26 -8.35 2.98 -8.46
CA ASP A 26 -7.19 2.09 -8.39
C ASP A 26 -7.61 0.66 -8.02
N ALA A 27 -8.47 0.49 -7.01
CA ALA A 27 -8.98 -0.82 -6.61
C ALA A 27 -9.81 -1.49 -7.73
N ALA A 28 -10.61 -0.72 -8.47
CA ALA A 28 -11.35 -1.23 -9.64
C ALA A 28 -10.42 -1.67 -10.79
N ASP A 29 -9.34 -0.91 -11.02
CA ASP A 29 -8.37 -1.22 -12.06
C ASP A 29 -7.55 -2.48 -11.70
N TRP A 30 -7.12 -2.61 -10.43
CA TRP A 30 -6.48 -3.82 -9.92
C TRP A 30 -7.40 -5.03 -9.99
N ARG A 31 -8.67 -4.89 -9.59
CA ARG A 31 -9.68 -5.95 -9.71
C ARG A 31 -9.76 -6.46 -11.14
N SER A 32 -9.86 -5.56 -12.10
CA SER A 32 -9.94 -5.90 -13.52
C SER A 32 -8.66 -6.61 -14.01
N ALA A 33 -7.49 -6.09 -13.65
CA ALA A 33 -6.21 -6.65 -14.07
C ALA A 33 -5.92 -8.03 -13.47
N LEU A 34 -6.30 -8.26 -12.21
CA LEU A 34 -6.12 -9.52 -11.50
C LEU A 34 -7.16 -10.56 -11.95
N ALA A 35 -8.44 -10.17 -12.11
CA ALA A 35 -9.47 -11.06 -12.64
C ALA A 35 -9.10 -11.58 -14.05
N ALA A 36 -8.58 -10.71 -14.92
CA ALA A 36 -8.08 -11.10 -16.24
C ALA A 36 -6.90 -12.10 -16.19
N ARG A 37 -6.24 -12.24 -15.04
CA ARG A 37 -5.13 -13.19 -14.78
C ARG A 37 -5.58 -14.42 -13.99
N GLY A 38 -6.90 -14.63 -13.89
CA GLY A 38 -7.51 -15.79 -13.25
C GLY A 38 -7.59 -15.71 -11.72
N PHE A 39 -7.46 -14.52 -11.14
CA PHE A 39 -7.70 -14.35 -9.70
C PHE A 39 -9.20 -14.27 -9.42
N GLU A 40 -9.63 -14.93 -8.35
CA GLU A 40 -10.87 -14.61 -7.67
C GLU A 40 -10.63 -13.36 -6.82
N VAL A 41 -11.39 -12.29 -7.06
CA VAL A 41 -11.13 -10.98 -6.47
C VAL A 41 -12.27 -10.50 -5.58
N VAL A 42 -11.95 -10.24 -4.32
CA VAL A 42 -12.77 -9.49 -3.35
C VAL A 42 -12.33 -8.03 -3.35
N SER A 43 -13.27 -7.11 -3.13
CA SER A 43 -12.95 -5.68 -3.06
C SER A 43 -13.63 -5.02 -1.87
N LEU A 44 -12.90 -4.17 -1.14
CA LEU A 44 -13.43 -3.30 -0.08
C LEU A 44 -13.22 -1.85 -0.51
N ILE A 45 -14.30 -1.10 -0.62
CA ILE A 45 -14.29 0.28 -1.13
C ILE A 45 -14.95 1.19 -0.11
N ASP A 46 -14.27 2.29 0.24
CA ASP A 46 -14.74 3.33 1.16
C ASP A 46 -15.36 2.72 2.43
N GLY A 47 -16.65 2.99 2.71
CA GLY A 47 -17.37 2.49 3.89
C GLY A 47 -17.39 0.98 4.10
N ALA A 48 -17.02 0.17 3.09
CA ALA A 48 -16.85 -1.27 3.25
C ALA A 48 -15.45 -1.67 3.76
N ALA A 49 -14.50 -0.74 3.81
CA ALA A 49 -13.12 -0.95 4.24
C ALA A 49 -12.88 -0.34 5.64
N ASP A 50 -13.76 -0.66 6.59
CA ASP A 50 -13.47 -0.42 8.01
C ASP A 50 -12.36 -1.38 8.51
N LYS A 51 -11.74 -1.08 9.66
CA LYS A 51 -10.61 -1.85 10.19
C LYS A 51 -10.97 -3.33 10.33
N ALA A 52 -12.15 -3.63 10.87
CA ALA A 52 -12.57 -5.00 11.13
C ALA A 52 -12.78 -5.79 9.83
N ALA A 53 -13.39 -5.18 8.82
CA ALA A 53 -13.60 -5.74 7.50
C ALA A 53 -12.27 -5.98 6.77
N MET A 54 -11.33 -5.04 6.87
CA MET A 54 -9.98 -5.19 6.31
C MET A 54 -9.25 -6.38 6.95
N VAL A 55 -9.23 -6.46 8.29
CA VAL A 55 -8.60 -7.57 9.02
C VAL A 55 -9.25 -8.91 8.67
N SER A 56 -10.60 -8.97 8.65
CA SER A 56 -11.33 -10.18 8.30
C SER A 56 -11.02 -10.64 6.88
N ALA A 57 -11.06 -9.74 5.90
CA ALA A 57 -10.82 -10.09 4.51
C ALA A 57 -9.37 -10.54 4.25
N ILE A 58 -8.39 -9.95 4.95
CA ILE A 58 -7.00 -10.39 4.91
C ILE A 58 -6.87 -11.79 5.54
N GLY A 59 -7.51 -12.01 6.69
CA GLY A 59 -7.58 -13.32 7.34
C GLY A 59 -8.17 -14.39 6.43
N ASP A 60 -9.34 -14.14 5.84
CA ASP A 60 -10.03 -15.09 4.93
C ASP A 60 -9.18 -15.41 3.69
N LEU A 61 -8.48 -14.41 3.15
CA LEU A 61 -7.55 -14.60 2.04
C LEU A 61 -6.42 -15.58 2.43
N ILE A 62 -5.89 -15.45 3.64
CA ILE A 62 -4.78 -16.25 4.15
C ILE A 62 -5.24 -17.66 4.56
N ASP A 63 -6.33 -17.77 5.31
CA ASP A 63 -6.85 -19.03 5.85
C ASP A 63 -7.30 -20.00 4.75
N GLY A 64 -7.87 -19.49 3.66
CA GLY A 64 -8.26 -20.34 2.53
C GLY A 64 -7.08 -20.78 1.65
N ALA A 65 -5.84 -20.45 1.99
CA ALA A 65 -4.69 -20.71 1.12
C ALA A 65 -4.16 -22.13 1.27
N THR A 66 -3.48 -22.59 0.24
CA THR A 66 -2.71 -23.84 0.27
C THR A 66 -1.35 -23.64 -0.36
N ARG A 67 -0.45 -24.63 -0.20
CA ARG A 67 0.89 -24.57 -0.77
C ARG A 67 0.85 -24.32 -2.28
N GLY A 68 1.60 -23.32 -2.74
CA GLY A 68 1.67 -22.92 -4.15
C GLY A 68 0.65 -21.88 -4.56
N ASP A 69 -0.31 -21.51 -3.70
CA ASP A 69 -1.25 -20.45 -4.00
C ASP A 69 -0.55 -19.07 -4.03
N SER A 70 -1.07 -18.19 -4.88
CA SER A 70 -0.65 -16.79 -4.99
C SER A 70 -1.77 -15.91 -4.44
N LEU A 71 -1.47 -15.20 -3.35
CA LEU A 71 -2.35 -14.26 -2.68
C LEU A 71 -1.89 -12.85 -3.02
N VAL A 72 -2.80 -12.00 -3.51
CA VAL A 72 -2.48 -10.60 -3.84
C VAL A 72 -3.36 -9.69 -3.01
N ILE A 73 -2.74 -8.74 -2.32
CA ILE A 73 -3.44 -7.67 -1.62
C ILE A 73 -3.01 -6.36 -2.29
N THR A 74 -3.96 -5.58 -2.76
CA THR A 74 -3.70 -4.22 -3.26
C THR A 74 -4.37 -3.22 -2.34
N TYR A 75 -3.61 -2.28 -1.80
CA TYR A 75 -4.12 -1.21 -0.97
C TYR A 75 -3.89 0.13 -1.64
N SER A 76 -4.94 0.94 -1.72
CA SER A 76 -4.88 2.31 -2.19
C SER A 76 -5.63 3.20 -1.20
N GLY A 77 -4.92 4.13 -0.57
CA GLY A 77 -5.47 4.98 0.47
C GLY A 77 -4.37 5.71 1.23
N HIS A 78 -4.74 6.37 2.32
CA HIS A 78 -3.77 6.98 3.23
C HIS A 78 -2.96 5.93 3.97
N GLY A 79 -1.68 6.21 4.17
CA GLY A 79 -0.96 5.67 5.32
C GLY A 79 -0.83 6.74 6.40
N THR A 80 -0.47 6.29 7.60
CA THR A 80 -0.18 7.14 8.75
C THR A 80 0.88 6.46 9.62
N TRP A 81 1.18 7.05 10.77
CA TRP A 81 2.01 6.46 11.79
C TRP A 81 1.43 6.70 13.18
N VAL A 82 1.75 5.85 14.14
CA VAL A 82 1.46 6.03 15.57
C VAL A 82 2.76 5.98 16.37
N PRO A 83 2.82 6.56 17.58
CA PRO A 83 3.98 6.35 18.44
C PRO A 83 4.18 4.87 18.74
N ASP A 84 5.38 4.38 18.50
CA ASP A 84 5.77 3.02 18.87
C ASP A 84 5.74 2.89 20.40
N THR A 85 4.99 1.89 20.87
CA THR A 85 4.88 1.53 22.30
C THR A 85 5.62 0.24 22.66
N SER A 86 6.02 -0.52 21.64
CA SER A 86 6.73 -1.80 21.65
C SER A 86 8.25 -1.60 21.78
N GLY A 87 8.77 -0.53 21.17
CA GLY A 87 10.19 -0.15 21.20
C GLY A 87 11.06 -0.90 20.20
N ASP A 88 10.46 -1.56 19.21
CA ASP A 88 11.15 -2.29 18.15
C ASP A 88 11.46 -1.43 16.91
N GLU A 89 10.83 -0.26 16.80
CA GLU A 89 11.07 0.76 15.78
C GLU A 89 12.13 1.77 16.26
N VAL A 90 13.22 1.92 15.50
CA VAL A 90 14.38 2.73 15.93
C VAL A 90 14.08 4.24 15.95
N ASP A 91 13.10 4.69 15.16
CA ASP A 91 12.62 6.08 15.16
C ASP A 91 11.47 6.34 16.14
N GLY A 92 10.90 5.27 16.73
CA GLY A 92 9.79 5.31 17.66
C GLY A 92 8.42 5.54 17.00
N ARG A 93 8.21 5.04 15.78
CA ARG A 93 6.93 5.15 15.06
C ARG A 93 6.53 3.81 14.46
N ASP A 94 5.29 3.39 14.69
CA ASP A 94 4.70 2.25 13.97
C ASP A 94 3.93 2.78 12.76
N GLU A 95 4.19 2.20 11.59
CA GLU A 95 3.51 2.56 10.35
C GLU A 95 2.13 1.88 10.27
N ALA A 96 1.15 2.57 9.66
CA ALA A 96 -0.20 2.03 9.57
C ALA A 96 -0.90 2.35 8.25
N LEU A 97 -1.74 1.42 7.77
CA LEU A 97 -2.75 1.69 6.76
C LEU A 97 -3.97 2.34 7.45
N CYS A 98 -4.61 3.31 6.77
CA CYS A 98 -5.78 4.02 7.28
C CYS A 98 -7.08 3.37 6.78
N PRO A 99 -7.87 2.72 7.65
CA PRO A 99 -9.21 2.26 7.30
C PRO A 99 -10.18 3.44 7.10
N HIS A 100 -11.37 3.16 6.57
CA HIS A 100 -12.41 4.19 6.41
C HIS A 100 -12.89 4.74 7.76
N ASP A 101 -13.02 3.89 8.78
CA ASP A 101 -13.45 4.27 10.13
C ASP A 101 -12.30 4.80 11.00
N ILE A 102 -11.27 5.37 10.36
CA ILE A 102 -10.09 5.88 11.05
C ILE A 102 -10.46 6.93 12.10
N THR A 103 -10.16 6.57 13.34
CA THR A 103 -10.33 7.37 14.54
C THR A 103 -9.27 6.93 15.55
N ASP A 104 -9.28 7.52 16.74
CA ASP A 104 -8.38 7.16 17.85
C ASP A 104 -8.34 5.63 18.09
N GLY A 105 -7.21 4.99 17.75
CA GLY A 105 -6.98 3.54 17.87
C GLY A 105 -7.46 2.67 16.69
N GLN A 106 -8.10 3.24 15.67
CA GLN A 106 -8.61 2.51 14.50
C GLN A 106 -7.71 2.67 13.27
N VAL A 107 -6.48 2.17 13.39
CA VAL A 107 -5.53 2.05 12.28
C VAL A 107 -5.09 0.59 12.15
N LEU A 108 -4.72 0.15 10.95
CA LEU A 108 -4.18 -1.19 10.75
C LEU A 108 -2.65 -1.11 10.73
N LEU A 109 -2.01 -1.51 11.84
CA LEU A 109 -0.56 -1.46 12.00
C LEU A 109 0.13 -2.47 11.08
N ASP A 110 1.35 -2.17 10.68
CA ASP A 110 2.20 -3.09 9.95
C ASP A 110 2.55 -4.36 10.76
N ASP A 111 2.65 -4.24 12.08
CA ASP A 111 2.75 -5.37 13.03
C ASP A 111 1.51 -6.27 13.01
N GLU A 112 0.30 -5.68 12.99
CA GLU A 112 -0.95 -6.46 12.86
C GLU A 112 -0.99 -7.19 11.50
N LEU A 113 -0.57 -6.52 10.42
CA LEU A 113 -0.42 -7.14 9.11
C LEU A 113 0.62 -8.26 9.12
N HIS A 114 1.73 -8.06 9.81
CA HIS A 114 2.78 -9.06 9.94
C HIS A 114 2.24 -10.32 10.60
N GLU A 115 1.54 -10.19 11.74
CA GLU A 115 0.95 -11.32 12.45
C GLU A 115 -0.08 -12.07 11.59
N LEU A 116 -0.94 -11.35 10.84
CA LEU A 116 -1.83 -11.98 9.88
C LEU A 116 -1.05 -12.79 8.82
N PHE A 117 0.01 -12.20 8.25
CA PHE A 117 0.80 -12.82 7.18
C PHE A 117 1.58 -14.05 7.66
N ARG A 118 1.93 -14.12 8.95
CA ARG A 118 2.59 -15.28 9.57
C ARG A 118 1.68 -16.51 9.64
N LEU A 119 0.36 -16.34 9.61
CA LEU A 119 -0.60 -17.46 9.63
C LEU A 119 -0.66 -18.23 8.31
N ARG A 120 -0.02 -17.72 7.25
CA ARG A 120 -0.08 -18.36 5.94
C ARG A 120 0.50 -19.78 5.95
N PRO A 121 -0.09 -20.71 5.17
CA PRO A 121 0.48 -22.03 4.97
C PRO A 121 1.85 -21.98 4.27
N ALA A 122 2.74 -22.86 4.69
CA ALA A 122 4.09 -22.95 4.13
C ALA A 122 4.08 -23.18 2.60
N GLY A 123 4.63 -22.22 1.87
CA GLY A 123 4.72 -22.23 0.41
C GLY A 123 3.58 -21.53 -0.32
N ALA A 124 2.61 -20.94 0.39
CA ALA A 124 1.78 -19.87 -0.16
C ALA A 124 2.62 -18.59 -0.26
N ARG A 125 2.34 -17.77 -1.28
CA ARG A 125 3.06 -16.51 -1.55
C ARG A 125 2.11 -15.35 -1.37
N ILE A 126 2.52 -14.33 -0.61
CA ILE A 126 1.78 -13.08 -0.48
C ILE A 126 2.47 -11.99 -1.29
N VAL A 127 1.68 -11.24 -2.05
CA VAL A 127 2.13 -10.02 -2.71
C VAL A 127 1.27 -8.87 -2.21
N LEU A 128 1.90 -7.93 -1.52
CA LEU A 128 1.27 -6.68 -1.11
C LEU A 128 1.70 -5.57 -2.08
N ILE A 129 0.74 -4.88 -2.67
CA ILE A 129 0.96 -3.71 -3.51
C ILE A 129 0.29 -2.53 -2.81
N SER A 130 1.07 -1.61 -2.27
CA SER A 130 0.58 -0.50 -1.45
C SER A 130 0.85 0.84 -2.11
N ASP A 131 -0.20 1.55 -2.51
CA ASP A 131 -0.16 2.91 -3.03
C ASP A 131 -0.60 3.90 -1.93
N SER A 132 0.28 4.02 -0.93
CA SER A 132 0.12 4.80 0.30
C SER A 132 1.45 5.45 0.71
N CYS A 133 1.46 6.29 1.74
CA CYS A 133 2.67 6.79 2.42
C CYS A 133 2.48 6.76 3.93
N HIS A 134 3.51 6.38 4.68
CA HIS A 134 3.41 6.13 6.13
C HIS A 134 4.22 7.11 6.97
N SER A 135 5.29 7.66 6.43
CA SER A 135 6.32 8.33 7.23
C SER A 135 6.04 9.80 7.54
N GLY A 136 5.21 10.49 6.75
CA GLY A 136 4.98 11.93 6.86
C GLY A 136 6.23 12.81 6.69
N SER A 137 7.40 12.23 6.42
CA SER A 137 8.65 12.97 6.29
C SER A 137 8.83 13.40 4.85
N VAL A 138 8.53 14.67 4.57
CA VAL A 138 8.92 15.28 3.30
C VAL A 138 9.86 16.45 3.54
N SER A 139 11.06 16.31 2.97
CA SER A 139 12.05 17.39 2.90
C SER A 139 11.79 18.36 1.73
N ARG A 140 10.71 18.20 0.96
CA ARG A 140 10.55 18.83 -0.38
C ARG A 140 9.16 19.29 -0.83
N GLY A 141 8.16 19.37 0.05
CA GLY A 141 6.81 19.83 -0.33
C GLY A 141 5.94 20.09 0.88
N ARG A 142 5.37 21.30 0.96
CA ARG A 142 4.34 21.63 1.96
C ARG A 142 2.98 21.38 1.33
N GLU A 143 2.03 20.90 2.12
CA GLU A 143 0.64 20.71 1.67
C GLU A 143 0.01 22.03 1.18
N GLU A 144 0.45 23.15 1.76
CA GLU A 144 0.12 24.52 1.36
C GLU A 144 0.53 24.88 -0.09
N ASP A 145 1.52 24.18 -0.66
CA ASP A 145 2.02 24.42 -2.01
C ASP A 145 1.23 23.63 -3.07
N LEU A 146 0.30 22.77 -2.66
CA LEU A 146 -0.51 21.93 -3.55
C LEU A 146 -1.79 22.68 -3.94
N ASP A 147 -2.12 22.66 -5.23
CA ASP A 147 -3.39 23.23 -5.70
C ASP A 147 -4.57 22.51 -5.00
N PRO A 148 -5.64 23.24 -4.64
CA PRO A 148 -6.87 22.64 -4.15
C PRO A 148 -7.36 21.58 -5.14
N GLY A 149 -7.25 20.31 -4.74
CA GLY A 149 -7.72 19.19 -5.54
C GLY A 149 -6.77 18.68 -6.63
N LEU A 150 -5.44 18.70 -6.43
CA LEU A 150 -4.44 17.65 -6.79
C LEU A 150 -3.04 18.25 -7.16
N PRO A 151 -1.93 17.50 -7.02
CA PRO A 151 -1.86 16.15 -6.44
C PRO A 151 -2.05 16.19 -4.93
N ARG A 152 -2.71 15.19 -4.34
CA ARG A 152 -2.87 15.06 -2.88
C ARG A 152 -1.93 13.97 -2.37
N ALA A 153 -1.23 14.25 -1.28
CA ALA A 153 -0.39 13.23 -0.65
C ALA A 153 -1.27 12.14 -0.04
N ARG A 154 -0.90 10.87 -0.23
CA ARG A 154 -1.59 9.72 0.38
C ARG A 154 -1.08 9.43 1.79
N PHE A 155 -0.98 10.49 2.58
CA PHE A 155 -0.56 10.48 3.97
C PHE A 155 -1.59 11.22 4.82
N LEU A 156 -2.09 10.58 5.88
CA LEU A 156 -2.95 11.20 6.86
C LEU A 156 -2.14 11.50 8.13
N PRO A 157 -1.85 12.77 8.46
CA PRO A 157 -1.04 13.09 9.63
C PRO A 157 -1.77 12.69 10.93
N PRO A 158 -1.07 12.22 11.98
CA PRO A 158 -1.69 11.85 13.25
C PRO A 158 -2.57 12.94 13.87
N GLY A 159 -2.19 14.21 13.69
CA GLY A 159 -2.98 15.37 14.13
C GLY A 159 -4.36 15.51 13.49
N ALA A 160 -4.63 14.84 12.36
CA ALA A 160 -5.93 14.89 11.69
C ALA A 160 -6.95 13.90 12.27
N TRP A 161 -6.51 12.86 12.99
CA TRP A 161 -7.39 11.76 13.42
C TRP A 161 -7.19 11.30 14.87
N MET A 162 -6.03 11.58 15.48
CA MET A 162 -5.79 11.31 16.90
C MET A 162 -6.34 12.43 17.78
N LYS A 163 -6.96 12.08 18.91
CA LYS A 163 -7.39 13.06 19.92
C LYS A 163 -6.22 13.73 20.62
N HIS A 164 -5.14 12.97 20.83
CA HIS A 164 -3.92 13.42 21.49
C HIS A 164 -2.71 13.10 20.62
N PRO A 165 -2.49 13.87 19.54
CA PRO A 165 -1.44 13.57 18.60
C PRO A 165 -0.07 13.73 19.26
N PRO A 166 0.89 12.84 18.95
CA PRO A 166 2.27 12.97 19.39
C PRO A 166 2.89 14.26 18.84
N THR A 167 3.77 14.88 19.62
CA THR A 167 4.63 15.95 19.09
C THR A 167 5.54 15.36 18.01
N ALA A 168 5.52 15.94 16.81
CA ALA A 168 6.30 15.45 15.68
C ALA A 168 7.78 15.26 16.06
N SER A 169 8.23 14.01 16.12
CA SER A 169 9.64 13.68 16.35
C SER A 169 10.46 14.04 15.11
N THR A 170 11.57 14.74 15.27
CA THR A 170 12.49 15.10 14.16
C THR A 170 13.37 13.94 13.69
N ARG A 171 13.18 12.74 14.24
CA ARG A 171 13.97 11.56 13.90
C ARG A 171 13.52 11.00 12.55
N ARG A 172 14.48 10.69 11.68
CA ARG A 172 14.23 10.08 10.38
C ARG A 172 13.80 8.61 10.56
N PRO A 173 12.69 8.17 9.95
CA PRO A 173 12.30 6.77 9.95
C PRO A 173 13.34 5.89 9.23
N PRO A 174 13.72 4.73 9.79
CA PRO A 174 14.28 3.64 9.00
C PRO A 174 13.17 2.95 8.18
N VAL A 175 13.60 2.05 7.30
CA VAL A 175 12.78 1.52 6.20
C VAL A 175 11.62 0.65 6.69
N LEU A 176 10.47 0.70 5.98
CA LEU A 176 9.29 -0.20 5.87
C LEU A 176 9.57 -1.75 5.88
N ALA A 177 10.83 -2.12 6.07
CA ALA A 177 11.41 -3.46 6.03
C ALA A 177 11.46 -4.18 7.39
N GLY A 178 10.92 -3.60 8.47
CA GLY A 178 10.92 -4.21 9.81
C GLY A 178 10.16 -5.54 9.85
N GLY A 179 8.84 -5.50 9.63
CA GLY A 179 7.94 -6.65 9.69
C GLY A 179 7.83 -7.45 8.38
N LEU A 180 7.50 -6.81 7.26
CA LEU A 180 7.17 -7.50 5.99
C LEU A 180 8.35 -8.25 5.34
N ALA A 181 9.60 -7.83 5.57
CA ALA A 181 10.76 -8.43 4.93
C ALA A 181 11.20 -9.78 5.54
N ARG A 182 10.64 -10.18 6.69
CA ARG A 182 11.17 -11.28 7.52
C ARG A 182 10.56 -12.65 7.27
N VAL A 183 9.45 -12.75 6.53
CA VAL A 183 8.79 -14.03 6.26
C VAL A 183 9.03 -14.46 4.81
N GLY A 184 9.76 -15.55 4.61
CA GLY A 184 10.18 -15.99 3.28
C GLY A 184 9.00 -16.25 2.32
N GLY A 185 9.09 -15.73 1.10
CA GLY A 185 8.08 -15.96 0.06
C GLY A 185 7.29 -14.72 -0.35
N ASP A 186 7.39 -13.63 0.42
CA ASP A 186 6.60 -12.43 0.19
C ASP A 186 7.30 -11.43 -0.73
N VAL A 187 6.48 -10.63 -1.43
CA VAL A 187 6.91 -9.46 -2.20
C VAL A 187 6.03 -8.29 -1.78
N LEU A 188 6.67 -7.17 -1.50
CA LEU A 188 5.97 -5.91 -1.25
C LEU A 188 6.42 -4.89 -2.27
N MET A 189 5.46 -4.27 -2.94
CA MET A 189 5.70 -3.13 -3.81
C MET A 189 5.00 -1.90 -3.21
N ALA A 190 5.79 -0.91 -2.81
CA ALA A 190 5.29 0.32 -2.20
C ALA A 190 5.40 1.50 -3.19
N GLY A 191 4.46 2.46 -3.10
CA GLY A 191 4.38 3.56 -4.05
C GLY A 191 5.47 4.63 -3.92
N CYS A 192 6.12 4.73 -2.76
CA CYS A 192 7.17 5.70 -2.51
C CYS A 192 8.21 5.17 -1.50
N MET A 193 9.31 5.91 -1.31
CA MET A 193 10.20 5.75 -0.17
C MET A 193 9.59 6.40 1.07
N ASP A 194 10.07 6.01 2.24
CA ASP A 194 9.66 6.56 3.54
C ASP A 194 10.12 8.02 3.75
N THR A 195 10.69 8.68 2.74
CA THR A 195 11.03 10.12 2.79
C THR A 195 10.27 10.93 1.74
N GLU A 196 9.23 10.32 1.16
CA GLU A 196 8.48 10.82 0.03
C GLU A 196 6.99 10.53 0.23
N TYR A 197 6.16 11.14 -0.62
CA TYR A 197 4.74 10.82 -0.71
C TYR A 197 4.46 10.04 -2.00
N SER A 198 3.62 9.01 -1.88
CA SER A 198 2.73 8.54 -2.94
C SER A 198 1.62 9.57 -3.18
N TRP A 199 1.34 9.83 -4.45
CA TRP A 199 0.44 10.90 -4.86
C TRP A 199 -0.87 10.36 -5.44
N ASP A 200 -1.99 10.89 -4.95
CA ASP A 200 -3.27 10.86 -5.65
C ASP A 200 -3.28 11.99 -6.68
N THR A 201 -3.58 11.68 -7.94
CA THR A 201 -3.53 12.63 -9.06
C THR A 201 -4.53 12.28 -10.17
N ARG A 202 -4.42 12.89 -11.35
CA ARG A 202 -5.25 12.60 -12.52
C ARG A 202 -4.42 12.14 -13.71
N PHE A 203 -4.90 11.13 -14.41
CA PHE A 203 -4.43 10.71 -15.71
C PHE A 203 -5.58 10.75 -16.70
N HIS A 204 -5.43 11.52 -17.78
CA HIS A 204 -6.46 11.70 -18.80
C HIS A 204 -7.84 12.11 -18.23
N GLY A 205 -7.84 12.96 -17.21
CA GLY A 205 -9.05 13.47 -16.55
C GLY A 205 -9.63 12.55 -15.46
N ARG A 206 -9.18 11.30 -15.34
CA ARG A 206 -9.61 10.36 -14.30
C ARG A 206 -8.64 10.36 -13.12
N ALA A 207 -9.16 10.37 -11.90
CA ALA A 207 -8.34 10.33 -10.69
C ALA A 207 -7.81 8.91 -10.42
N ASN A 208 -6.52 8.80 -10.09
CA ASN A 208 -5.81 7.56 -9.81
C ASN A 208 -4.54 7.86 -8.97
N GLY A 209 -4.02 6.84 -8.31
CA GLY A 209 -2.71 6.86 -7.69
C GLY A 209 -1.62 6.81 -8.73
N ALA A 210 -0.60 7.65 -8.56
CA ALA A 210 0.53 7.69 -9.47
C ALA A 210 1.25 6.34 -9.58
N PHE A 211 1.46 5.65 -8.45
CA PHE A 211 2.09 4.34 -8.46
C PHE A 211 1.21 3.29 -9.13
N THR A 212 -0.07 3.20 -8.75
CA THR A 212 -1.02 2.24 -9.33
C THR A 212 -1.16 2.41 -10.83
N TYR A 213 -1.33 3.65 -11.31
CA TYR A 213 -1.46 3.93 -12.73
C TYR A 213 -0.26 3.41 -13.53
N TYR A 214 0.96 3.74 -13.10
CA TYR A 214 2.17 3.30 -13.81
C TYR A 214 2.49 1.82 -13.59
N ALA A 215 2.16 1.25 -12.43
CA ALA A 215 2.25 -0.19 -12.18
C ALA A 215 1.38 -0.98 -13.15
N LEU A 216 0.11 -0.61 -13.31
CA LEU A 216 -0.82 -1.26 -14.23
C LEU A 216 -0.44 -1.03 -15.70
N LYS A 217 -0.02 0.20 -16.06
CA LYS A 217 0.45 0.53 -17.41
C LYS A 217 1.62 -0.35 -17.84
N THR A 218 2.62 -0.49 -16.96
CA THR A 218 3.82 -1.29 -17.24
C THR A 218 3.52 -2.79 -17.18
N LEU A 219 2.65 -3.23 -16.27
CA LEU A 219 2.19 -4.61 -16.18
C LEU A 219 1.52 -5.09 -17.47
N ALA A 220 0.73 -4.23 -18.12
CA ALA A 220 0.05 -4.55 -19.38
C ALA A 220 1.01 -4.72 -20.57
N GLN A 221 2.23 -4.17 -20.48
CA GLN A 221 3.25 -4.21 -21.52
C GLN A 221 4.36 -5.23 -21.20
N LEU A 222 4.33 -5.84 -20.02
CA LEU A 222 5.37 -6.71 -19.52
C LEU A 222 5.34 -8.07 -20.26
N PRO A 223 6.51 -8.65 -20.62
CA PRO A 223 6.58 -10.02 -21.10
C PRO A 223 5.95 -11.00 -20.11
N ALA A 224 5.34 -12.08 -20.62
CA ALA A 224 4.59 -13.03 -19.79
C ALA A 224 5.46 -13.77 -18.75
N ASP A 225 6.77 -13.86 -18.98
CA ASP A 225 7.76 -14.50 -18.11
C ASP A 225 8.53 -13.51 -17.21
N ALA A 226 8.22 -12.22 -17.30
CA ALA A 226 8.92 -11.19 -16.54
C ALA A 226 8.72 -11.34 -15.02
N SER A 227 9.77 -10.95 -14.28
CA SER A 227 9.80 -11.01 -12.82
C SER A 227 9.26 -9.73 -12.15
N TYR A 228 8.98 -9.80 -10.84
CA TYR A 228 8.65 -8.60 -10.06
C TYR A 228 9.75 -7.52 -10.13
N ARG A 229 11.02 -7.93 -10.20
CA ARG A 229 12.14 -7.01 -10.41
C ARG A 229 12.05 -6.31 -11.77
N ASP A 230 11.72 -7.04 -12.83
CA ASP A 230 11.60 -6.46 -14.17
C ASP A 230 10.40 -5.51 -14.23
N TRP A 231 9.30 -5.85 -13.55
CA TRP A 231 8.15 -4.97 -13.42
C TRP A 231 8.48 -3.69 -12.65
N HIS A 232 9.15 -3.80 -11.50
CA HIS A 232 9.61 -2.64 -10.73
C HIS A 232 10.55 -1.75 -11.55
N ALA A 233 11.49 -2.34 -12.30
CA ALA A 233 12.37 -1.60 -13.20
C ALA A 233 11.58 -0.88 -14.32
N ALA A 234 10.52 -1.51 -14.85
CA ALA A 234 9.66 -0.89 -15.87
C ALA A 234 8.90 0.33 -15.32
N ILE A 235 8.45 0.28 -14.06
CA ILE A 235 7.82 1.41 -13.36
C ILE A 235 8.82 2.57 -13.20
N GLY A 236 10.09 2.26 -12.95
CA GLY A 236 11.19 3.22 -12.84
C GLY A 236 11.43 4.08 -14.09
N ASN A 237 10.87 3.71 -15.25
CA ASN A 237 10.91 4.55 -16.46
C ASN A 237 9.91 5.73 -16.41
N TYR A 238 9.00 5.75 -15.44
CA TYR A 238 7.96 6.76 -15.29
C TYR A 238 8.01 7.50 -13.95
N LEU A 239 8.40 6.81 -12.88
CA LEU A 239 8.52 7.36 -11.53
C LEU A 239 9.95 7.15 -10.99
N PRO A 240 10.55 8.16 -10.35
CA PRO A 240 10.02 9.51 -10.09
C PRO A 240 9.95 10.36 -11.38
N SER A 241 9.15 11.43 -11.33
CA SER A 241 9.16 12.49 -12.33
C SER A 241 9.21 13.86 -11.65
N THR A 242 9.39 14.93 -12.42
CA THR A 242 9.37 16.31 -11.88
C THR A 242 8.03 16.66 -11.22
N GLN A 243 6.91 16.14 -11.71
CA GLN A 243 5.58 16.40 -11.16
C GLN A 243 5.20 15.43 -10.03
N LEU A 244 5.77 14.22 -10.05
CA LEU A 244 5.47 13.14 -9.10
C LEU A 244 6.79 12.59 -8.58
N PRO A 245 7.44 13.28 -7.62
CA PRO A 245 8.76 12.92 -7.10
C PRO A 245 8.65 11.78 -6.08
N GLN A 246 8.14 10.63 -6.52
CA GLN A 246 8.02 9.41 -5.72
C GLN A 246 8.80 8.27 -6.35
N HIS A 247 9.53 7.51 -5.53
CA HIS A 247 10.30 6.35 -5.96
C HIS A 247 9.67 5.08 -5.41
N PRO A 248 8.90 4.34 -6.23
CA PRO A 248 8.35 3.06 -5.83
C PRO A 248 9.45 2.11 -5.34
N GLN A 249 9.13 1.33 -4.32
CA GLN A 249 10.05 0.35 -3.71
C GLN A 249 9.60 -1.07 -4.03
N ILE A 250 10.56 -2.00 -4.05
CA ILE A 250 10.29 -3.43 -4.03
C ILE A 250 11.07 -4.10 -2.89
N LEU A 251 10.34 -4.64 -1.92
CA LEU A 251 10.87 -5.35 -0.77
C LEU A 251 10.63 -6.86 -0.93
N GLY A 252 11.53 -7.63 -0.32
CA GLY A 252 11.58 -9.09 -0.44
C GLY A 252 13.00 -9.58 -0.70
N ASN A 253 13.25 -10.86 -0.39
CA ASN A 253 14.57 -11.44 -0.62
C ASN A 253 14.88 -11.54 -2.13
N ARG A 254 16.15 -11.84 -2.47
CA ARG A 254 16.59 -11.93 -3.86
C ARG A 254 15.79 -12.96 -4.66
N THR A 255 15.36 -14.06 -4.04
CA THR A 255 14.61 -15.12 -4.70
C THR A 255 13.20 -14.66 -5.04
N THR A 256 12.48 -14.04 -4.10
CA THR A 256 11.08 -13.64 -4.31
C THR A 256 10.95 -12.54 -5.34
N ARG A 257 11.88 -11.57 -5.37
CA ARG A 257 11.91 -10.52 -6.41
C ARG A 257 12.15 -11.05 -7.83
N ASN A 258 12.70 -12.25 -7.99
CA ASN A 258 12.90 -12.90 -9.29
C ASN A 258 11.76 -13.86 -9.66
N PHE A 259 10.72 -14.02 -8.82
CA PHE A 259 9.54 -14.77 -9.23
C PHE A 259 8.82 -14.07 -10.38
N ARG A 260 8.26 -14.88 -11.27
CA ARG A 260 7.38 -14.39 -12.34
C ARG A 260 6.19 -13.68 -11.72
N VAL A 261 5.79 -12.55 -12.30
CA VAL A 261 4.67 -11.75 -11.80
C VAL A 261 3.38 -12.60 -11.78
N PHE A 262 2.74 -12.65 -10.61
CA PHE A 262 1.48 -13.36 -10.34
C PHE A 262 1.47 -14.85 -10.74
N SER A 263 2.61 -15.53 -10.58
CA SER A 263 2.79 -16.96 -10.86
C SER A 263 2.39 -17.88 -9.72
#